data_AF-A0A355EWC6-F1
#
_entry.id   AF-A0A355EWC6-F1
#
_cell.length_a   1.000
_cell.length_b   1.000
_cell.length_c   1.000
_cell.angle_alpha   90.00
_cell.angle_beta   90.00
_cell.angle_gamma   90.00
#
_symmetry.space_group_name_H-M   'P 1'
#
loop_
_entity.id
_entity.type
_entity.pdbx_description
1 polymer ?
#
loop_
_entity_poly.entity_id
_entity_poly.type
_entity_poly.pdbx_seq_one_letter_code
_entity_poly.pdbx_strand_id
1 'polypeptide(L)' 'MSKVERLEQEIRQLTPRELAELMARMLESDAELWDRQIEQDAQAGRLDGLAKKALASYAAGKHSEL' A
#
# COMPACT_ATOMS: atom_id res chain seq x y z
N MET A 1 -7.50 -11.01 25.54
CA MET A 1 -6.66 -10.80 24.35
C MET A 1 -7.47 -11.17 23.12
N SER A 2 -7.61 -10.25 22.17
CA SER A 2 -8.35 -10.46 20.92
C SER A 2 -7.53 -11.27 19.91
N LYS A 3 -8.17 -11.73 18.83
CA LYS A 3 -7.47 -12.37 17.71
C LYS A 3 -6.45 -11.41 17.07
N VAL A 4 -6.80 -10.13 16.97
CA VAL A 4 -5.95 -9.09 16.36
C VAL A 4 -4.72 -8.81 17.21
N GLU A 5 -4.90 -8.68 18.53
CA GLU A 5 -3.78 -8.40 19.45
C GLU A 5 -2.71 -9.50 19.45
N ARG A 6 -3.12 -10.77 19.27
CA ARG A 6 -2.16 -11.88 19.14
C ARG A 6 -1.39 -11.84 17.83
N LEU A 7 -2.06 -11.54 16.72
CA LEU A 7 -1.40 -11.39 15.42
C LEU A 7 -0.38 -10.24 15.43
N GLU A 8 -0.70 -9.11 16.08
CA GLU A 8 0.25 -8.01 16.22
C GLU A 8 1.51 -8.42 17.02
N GLN A 9 1.35 -9.23 18.06
CA GLN A 9 2.48 -9.74 18.83
C GLN A 9 3.34 -10.72 18.02
N GLU A 10 2.73 -11.60 17.25
CA GLU A 10 3.44 -12.55 16.38
C GLU A 10 4.18 -11.81 15.26
N ILE A 11 3.55 -10.82 14.63
CA ILE A 11 4.18 -10.00 13.58
C ILE A 11 5.40 -9.24 14.12
N ARG A 12 5.33 -8.73 15.36
CA ARG A 12 6.47 -8.03 15.99
C ARG A 12 7.66 -8.94 16.30
N GLN A 13 7.44 -10.25 16.38
CA GLN A 13 8.49 -11.23 16.63
C GLN A 13 9.14 -11.74 15.34
N LEU A 14 8.58 -11.42 14.18
CA LEU A 14 9.16 -11.80 12.89
C LEU A 14 10.52 -11.16 12.68
N THR A 15 11.43 -11.93 12.13
CA THR A 15 12.67 -11.39 11.58
C THR A 15 12.37 -10.50 10.38
N PRO A 16 13.29 -9.58 10.01
CA PRO A 16 13.11 -8.75 8.82
C PRO A 16 12.85 -9.55 7.54
N ARG A 17 13.41 -10.77 7.45
CA ARG A 17 13.20 -11.69 6.32
C ARG A 17 11.79 -12.27 6.32
N GLU A 18 11.32 -12.78 7.45
CA GLU A 18 9.97 -13.35 7.54
C GLU A 18 8.89 -12.28 7.37
N LEU A 19 9.15 -11.05 7.84
CA LEU A 19 8.28 -9.91 7.58
C LEU A 19 8.22 -9.57 6.08
N ALA A 20 9.35 -9.59 5.38
CA ALA A 20 9.40 -9.36 3.94
C ALA A 20 8.67 -10.46 3.15
N GLU A 21 8.83 -11.73 3.55
CA GLU A 21 8.10 -12.87 2.97
C GLU A 21 6.59 -12.77 3.22
N LEU A 22 6.17 -12.38 4.43
CA LEU A 22 4.78 -12.12 4.77
C LEU A 22 4.19 -11.00 3.91
N MET A 23 4.89 -9.87 3.79
CA MET A 23 4.47 -8.75 2.95
C MET A 23 4.36 -9.14 1.48
N ALA A 24 5.32 -9.89 0.93
CA ALA A 24 5.29 -10.36 -0.44
C ALA A 24 4.08 -11.26 -0.71
N ARG A 25 3.79 -12.20 0.20
CA ARG A 25 2.64 -13.11 0.10
C ARG A 25 1.30 -12.39 0.26
N MET A 26 1.24 -11.36 1.10
CA MET A 26 0.05 -10.50 1.23
C MET A 26 -0.17 -9.68 -0.04
N LEU A 27 0.89 -9.13 -0.64
CA LEU A 27 0.79 -8.45 -1.94
C LEU A 27 0.32 -9.40 -3.05
N GLU A 28 0.81 -10.64 -3.08
CA GLU A 28 0.37 -11.64 -4.06
C GLU A 28 -1.09 -12.08 -3.85
N SER A 29 -1.57 -12.12 -2.60
CA SER A 29 -2.90 -12.66 -2.28
C SER A 29 -4.04 -11.66 -2.48
N ASP A 30 -3.76 -10.36 -2.53
CA ASP A 30 -4.80 -9.34 -2.33
C ASP A 30 -4.86 -8.29 -3.46
N ALA A 31 -4.47 -8.61 -4.69
CA ALA A 31 -4.59 -7.68 -5.83
C ALA A 31 -6.00 -7.07 -5.93
N GLU A 32 -7.05 -7.89 -5.79
CA GLU A 32 -8.45 -7.40 -5.79
C GLU A 32 -8.80 -6.55 -4.55
N LEU A 33 -8.22 -6.86 -3.39
CA LEU A 33 -8.44 -6.08 -2.17
C LEU A 33 -7.76 -4.72 -2.26
N TRP A 34 -6.55 -4.69 -2.85
CA TRP A 34 -5.80 -3.49 -3.15
C TRP A 34 -6.53 -2.63 -4.19
N ASP A 35 -7.04 -3.21 -5.27
CA ASP A 35 -7.86 -2.49 -6.25
C ASP A 35 -9.08 -1.85 -5.57
N ARG A 36 -9.82 -2.61 -4.75
CA ARG A 36 -10.97 -2.08 -4.00
C ARG A 36 -10.58 -0.97 -3.02
N GLN A 37 -9.47 -1.11 -2.30
CA GLN A 37 -9.00 -0.11 -1.35
C GLN A 37 -8.55 1.16 -2.08
N ILE A 38 -7.83 1.04 -3.20
CA ILE A 38 -7.41 2.15 -4.05
C ILE A 38 -8.62 2.88 -4.61
N GLU A 39 -9.64 2.17 -5.10
CA GLU A 39 -10.89 2.76 -5.57
C GLU A 39 -11.62 3.54 -4.45
N GLN A 40 -11.71 2.96 -3.25
CA GLN A 40 -12.33 3.64 -2.11
C GLN A 40 -11.56 4.89 -1.68
N ASP A 41 -10.22 4.81 -1.63
CA ASP A 41 -9.38 5.94 -1.25
C ASP A 41 -9.37 7.04 -2.32
N ALA A 42 -9.47 6.66 -3.60
CA ALA A 42 -9.70 7.60 -4.71
C ALA A 42 -11.06 8.30 -4.58
N GLN A 43 -12.14 7.55 -4.32
CA GLN A 43 -13.47 8.13 -4.09
C GLN A 43 -13.52 9.03 -2.86
N ALA A 44 -12.76 8.70 -1.82
CA ALA A 44 -12.62 9.50 -0.61
C ALA A 44 -11.69 10.72 -0.78
N GLY A 45 -11.08 10.93 -1.95
CA GLY A 45 -10.18 12.04 -2.25
C GLY A 45 -8.81 11.96 -1.55
N ARG A 46 -8.47 10.81 -0.93
CA ARG A 46 -7.21 10.64 -0.18
C ARG A 46 -5.99 10.66 -1.10
N LEU A 47 -6.18 10.31 -2.37
CA LEU A 47 -5.12 10.28 -3.38
C LEU A 47 -4.97 11.60 -4.15
N ASP A 48 -5.82 12.60 -3.93
CA ASP A 48 -5.82 13.88 -4.65
C ASP A 48 -4.48 14.62 -4.55
N GLY A 49 -3.83 14.55 -3.39
CA GLY A 49 -2.52 15.18 -3.17
C GLY A 49 -1.43 14.56 -4.05
N LEU A 50 -1.47 13.22 -4.22
CA LEU A 50 -0.56 12.49 -5.09
C LEU A 50 -0.85 12.81 -6.56
N ALA A 51 -2.13 12.85 -6.95
CA ALA A 51 -2.55 13.20 -8.31
C ALA A 51 -2.09 14.62 -8.70
N LYS A 52 -2.29 15.61 -7.82
CA LYS A 52 -1.83 16.99 -8.03
C LYS A 52 -0.32 17.07 -8.20
N LYS A 53 0.44 16.34 -7.38
CA LYS A 53 1.90 16.30 -7.47
C LYS A 53 2.36 15.65 -8.78
N ALA A 54 1.74 14.56 -9.20
CA ALA A 54 2.04 13.90 -10.46
C ALA A 54 1.79 14.83 -11.66
N LEU A 55 0.63 15.51 -11.69
CA LEU A 55 0.30 16.48 -12.74
C LEU A 55 1.29 17.65 -12.78
N ALA A 56 1.70 18.18 -11.62
CA ALA A 56 2.70 19.24 -11.55
C ALA A 56 4.07 18.79 -12.07
N SER A 57 4.50 17.57 -11.73
CA SER A 57 5.75 16.99 -12.25
C SER A 57 5.70 16.78 -13.76
N TYR A 58 4.57 16.28 -14.28
CA TYR A 58 4.35 16.10 -15.71
C TYR A 58 4.42 17.44 -16.45
N ALA A 59 3.70 18.46 -15.98
CA ALA A 59 3.76 19.82 -16.54
C ALA A 59 5.16 20.44 -16.48
N ALA A 60 5.96 20.09 -15.47
CA ALA A 60 7.34 20.54 -15.34
C ALA A 60 8.35 19.72 -16.17
N GLY A 61 7.90 18.73 -16.95
CA GLY A 61 8.76 17.82 -17.72
C GLY A 61 9.56 16.85 -16.85
N LYS A 62 9.28 16.76 -15.54
CA LYS A 62 9.97 15.91 -14.57
C LYS A 62 9.30 14.54 -14.49
N HIS A 63 9.32 13.83 -15.61
CA HIS A 63 8.76 12.50 -15.74
C HIS A 63 9.64 11.68 -16.69
N SER A 64 9.55 10.37 -16.56
CA SER A 64 10.24 9.40 -17.41
C SER A 64 9.23 8.32 -17.77
N GLU A 65 9.29 7.83 -19.00
CA GLU A 65 8.49 6.67 -19.42
C GLU A 65 8.94 5.42 -18.64
N LEU A 66 8.01 4.49 -18.43
CA LEU A 66 8.22 3.22 -17.74
C LEU A 66 8.93 2.21 -18.63
#